data_AF-A0A1G2MG73-F1
#
_entry.id   AF-A0A1G2MG73-F1
#
_cell.length_a   1.000
_cell.length_b   1.000
_cell.length_c   1.000
_cell.angle_alpha   90.00
_cell.angle_beta   90.00
_cell.angle_gamma   90.00
#
_symmetry.space_group_name_H-M   'P 1'
#
loop_
_entity.id
_entity.type
_entity.pdbx_description
1 polymer ?
#
loop_
_entity_poly.entity_id
_entity_poly.type
_entity_poly.pdbx_seq_one_letter_code
_entity_poly.pdbx_strand_id
1 'polypeptide(L)'
;MVDIPKDYLDTLKQRSRPLKITSERQELIQRFVDQINVERVGTKFKPVIWKQINGLIAHVKIGDLYWLFKECGQGNSFSKKFFGILKSVRVKK
;
A
#
# COMPACT_ATOMS: atom_id res chain seq x y z
N MET A 1 22.54 -4.92 -32.21
CA MET A 1 22.09 -5.83 -31.13
C MET A 1 22.20 -5.06 -29.82
N VAL A 2 21.20 -5.16 -28.94
CA VAL A 2 21.29 -4.51 -27.63
C VAL A 2 22.05 -5.48 -26.73
N ASP A 3 23.27 -5.11 -26.31
CA ASP A 3 24.09 -5.94 -25.42
C ASP A 3 23.49 -5.89 -24.01
N ILE A 4 22.61 -6.85 -23.73
CA ILE A 4 22.01 -7.02 -22.40
C ILE A 4 23.11 -7.58 -21.48
N PRO A 5 23.43 -6.90 -20.37
CA PRO A 5 24.42 -7.39 -19.41
C PRO A 5 24.08 -8.80 -18.93
N LYS A 6 25.11 -9.64 -18.78
CA LYS A 6 24.96 -11.06 -18.41
C LYS A 6 24.21 -11.28 -17.09
N ASP A 7 24.31 -10.32 -16.17
CA ASP A 7 23.69 -10.35 -14.84
C ASP A 7 22.29 -9.69 -14.78
N TYR A 8 21.70 -9.37 -15.93
CA TYR A 8 20.40 -8.71 -16.01
C TYR A 8 19.28 -9.52 -15.34
N LEU A 9 19.26 -10.83 -15.58
CA LEU A 9 18.26 -11.73 -14.99
C LEU A 9 18.41 -11.87 -13.47
N ASP A 10 19.65 -11.87 -12.96
CA ASP A 10 19.93 -11.97 -11.53
C ASP A 10 19.58 -10.68 -10.78
N THR A 11 19.79 -9.53 -11.43
CA THR A 11 19.37 -8.22 -10.92
C THR A 11 17.84 -8.14 -10.79
N LEU A 12 17.10 -8.71 -11.75
CA LEU A 12 15.64 -8.77 -11.69
C LEU A 12 15.14 -9.70 -10.57
N LYS A 13 15.78 -10.87 -10.39
CA LYS A 13 15.45 -11.81 -9.30
C LYS A 13 15.71 -11.24 -7.91
N GLN A 14 16.74 -10.41 -7.73
CA GLN A 14 17.00 -9.76 -6.43
C GLN A 14 15.91 -8.76 -6.04
N ARG A 15 15.23 -8.13 -7.01
CA ARG A 15 14.21 -7.10 -6.75
C ARG A 15 12.87 -7.67 -6.27
N SER A 16 12.57 -8.93 -6.55
CA SER A 16 11.28 -9.55 -6.26
C SER A 16 11.24 -10.36 -4.97
N ARG A 17 12.10 -10.08 -3.98
CA ARG A 17 11.99 -10.77 -2.69
C ARG A 17 10.63 -10.44 -2.07
N PRO A 18 9.79 -11.44 -1.76
CA PRO A 18 8.53 -11.19 -1.08
C PRO A 18 8.83 -10.51 0.25
N LEU A 19 8.04 -9.50 0.60
CA LEU A 19 8.15 -8.84 1.89
C LEU A 19 7.91 -9.92 2.97
N LYS A 20 8.92 -10.19 3.78
CA LYS A 20 8.77 -11.04 4.96
C LYS A 20 7.96 -10.22 5.97
N ILE A 21 6.65 -10.44 6.01
CA ILE A 21 5.77 -9.82 7.00
C ILE A 21 6.13 -10.46 8.34
N THR A 22 6.67 -9.67 9.26
CA THR A 22 7.12 -10.11 10.58
C THR A 22 6.37 -9.42 11.72
N SER A 23 5.47 -8.48 11.42
CA SER A 23 4.68 -7.79 12.44
C SER A 23 3.23 -7.55 12.01
N GLU A 24 2.34 -7.48 12.99
CA GLU A 24 0.92 -7.15 12.85
C GLU A 24 0.72 -5.84 12.04
N ARG A 25 1.54 -4.82 12.32
CA ARG A 25 1.50 -3.56 11.56
C ARG A 25 1.81 -3.77 10.09
N GLN A 26 2.83 -4.57 9.76
CA GLN A 26 3.19 -4.84 8.37
C GLN A 26 2.09 -5.61 7.65
N GLU A 27 1.43 -6.53 8.35
CA GLU A 27 0.28 -7.26 7.83
C GLU A 27 -0.88 -6.29 7.50
N LEU A 28 -1.20 -5.37 8.41
CA LEU A 28 -2.23 -4.35 8.16
C LEU A 28 -1.88 -3.48 6.96
N ILE A 29 -0.63 -3.02 6.86
CA ILE A 29 -0.19 -2.22 5.70
C ILE A 29 -0.37 -3.02 4.41
N GLN A 30 -0.03 -4.32 4.41
CA GLN A 30 -0.23 -5.17 3.26
C GLN A 30 -1.72 -5.27 2.88
N ARG A 31 -2.61 -5.47 3.86
CA ARG A 31 -4.06 -5.49 3.61
C ARG A 31 -4.57 -4.19 2.99
N PHE A 32 -4.09 -3.03 3.43
CA PHE A 32 -4.42 -1.74 2.80
C PHE A 32 -3.94 -1.67 1.35
N VAL A 33 -2.70 -2.08 1.08
CA VAL A 33 -2.12 -2.10 -0.27
C VAL A 33 -2.96 -2.98 -1.19
N ASP A 34 -3.28 -4.19 -0.75
CA ASP A 34 -4.02 -5.16 -1.55
C ASP A 34 -5.42 -4.63 -1.88
N GLN A 35 -6.16 -4.15 -0.87
CA GLN A 35 -7.52 -3.65 -1.08
C GLN A 35 -7.55 -2.41 -2.00
N ILE A 36 -6.58 -1.50 -1.88
CA ILE A 36 -6.47 -0.34 -2.78
C ILE A 36 -6.13 -0.79 -4.20
N ASN A 37 -5.25 -1.78 -4.35
CA ASN A 37 -4.83 -2.25 -5.66
C ASN A 37 -5.90 -3.06 -6.37
N VAL A 38 -6.74 -3.81 -5.64
CA VAL A 38 -7.94 -4.45 -6.18
C VAL A 38 -8.84 -3.42 -6.86
N GLU A 39 -9.09 -2.27 -6.23
CA GLU A 39 -9.90 -1.19 -6.84
C GLU A 39 -9.23 -0.51 -8.04
N ARG A 40 -7.91 -0.65 -8.19
CA ARG A 40 -7.16 -0.02 -9.29
C ARG A 40 -7.03 -0.91 -10.52
N VAL A 41 -7.31 -2.21 -10.41
CA VAL A 41 -7.29 -3.13 -11.56
C VAL A 41 -8.25 -2.61 -12.64
N GLY A 42 -7.78 -2.55 -13.89
CA GLY A 42 -8.58 -2.07 -15.02
C GLY A 42 -8.79 -0.55 -15.07
N THR A 43 -8.24 0.20 -14.12
CA THR A 43 -8.27 1.67 -14.14
C THR A 43 -6.98 2.25 -14.74
N LYS A 44 -6.98 3.55 -15.06
CA LYS A 44 -5.76 4.28 -15.47
C LYS A 44 -4.74 4.50 -14.33
N PHE A 45 -5.10 4.18 -13.09
CA PHE A 45 -4.26 4.47 -11.94
C PHE A 45 -3.24 3.36 -11.71
N LYS A 46 -1.96 3.73 -11.59
CA LYS A 46 -0.89 2.78 -11.25
C LYS A 46 -1.16 2.13 -9.87
N PRO A 47 -0.82 0.85 -9.67
CA PRO A 47 -0.87 0.23 -8.36
C PRO A 47 -0.07 1.02 -7.32
N VAL A 48 -0.56 1.08 -6.08
CA VAL A 48 0.21 1.59 -4.94
C VAL A 48 1.25 0.57 -4.51
N ILE A 49 2.39 1.07 -4.03
CA ILE A 49 3.43 0.24 -3.43
C ILE A 49 3.38 0.34 -1.91
N TRP A 50 3.82 -0.71 -1.23
CA TRP A 50 3.85 -0.81 0.23
C TRP A 50 4.48 0.40 0.91
N LYS A 51 5.62 0.88 0.38
CA LYS A 51 6.33 2.06 0.94
C LYS A 51 5.48 3.33 0.94
N GLN A 52 4.64 3.54 -0.08
CA GLN A 52 3.75 4.70 -0.14
C GLN A 52 2.69 4.61 0.97
N ILE A 53 2.03 3.46 1.10
CA ILE A 53 0.99 3.26 2.12
C ILE A 53 1.60 3.36 3.52
N ASN A 54 2.72 2.67 3.78
CA ASN A 54 3.42 2.77 5.07
C ASN A 54 3.76 4.23 5.43
N GLY A 55 4.29 5.01 4.49
CA GLY A 55 4.59 6.43 4.73
C GLY A 55 3.35 7.27 5.04
N LEU A 56 2.21 6.98 4.43
CA LEU A 56 0.96 7.69 4.68
C LEU A 56 0.41 7.41 6.09
N ILE A 57 0.50 6.18 6.57
CA ILE A 57 -0.05 5.77 7.87
C ILE A 57 1.00 5.64 8.99
N ALA A 58 2.25 6.02 8.74
CA ALA A 58 3.37 5.88 9.68
C ALA A 58 3.08 6.50 11.07
N HIS A 59 2.33 7.61 11.09
CA HIS A 59 1.96 8.33 12.30
C HIS A 59 0.73 7.74 13.04
N VAL A 60 0.04 6.78 12.43
CA VAL A 60 -1.20 6.19 12.96
C VAL A 60 -0.87 5.00 13.85
N LYS A 61 -1.43 4.95 15.06
CA LYS A 61 -1.24 3.84 16.01
C LYS A 61 -1.91 2.57 15.48
N ILE A 62 -1.44 1.40 15.91
CA ILE A 62 -1.94 0.10 15.41
C ILE A 62 -3.45 -0.06 15.67
N GLY A 63 -3.95 0.30 16.85
CA GLY A 63 -5.39 0.23 17.15
C GLY A 63 -6.24 1.07 16.18
N ASP A 64 -5.77 2.27 15.83
CA ASP A 64 -6.44 3.15 14.87
C ASP A 64 -6.37 2.61 13.44
N LEU A 65 -5.35 1.81 13.10
CA LEU A 65 -5.27 1.14 11.79
C LEU A 65 -6.39 0.11 11.61
N TYR A 66 -6.76 -0.63 12.66
CA TYR A 66 -7.89 -1.55 12.60
C TYR A 66 -9.21 -0.82 12.36
N TRP A 67 -9.43 0.26 13.11
CA TRP A 67 -10.61 1.11 12.91
C TRP A 67 -10.62 1.70 11.49
N LEU A 68 -9.51 2.26 11.04
CA LEU A 68 -9.38 2.85 9.70
C LEU A 68 -9.67 1.83 8.61
N PHE A 69 -9.13 0.61 8.72
CA PHE A 69 -9.36 -0.46 7.75
C PHE A 69 -10.85 -0.81 7.67
N LYS A 70 -11.49 -1.01 8.83
CA LYS A 70 -12.93 -1.30 8.92
C LYS A 70 -13.77 -0.18 8.32
N GLU A 71 -13.48 1.08 8.68
CA GLU A 71 -14.19 2.27 8.20
C GLU A 71 -14.07 2.43 6.68
N CYS A 72 -12.90 2.11 6.10
CA CYS A 72 -12.71 2.12 4.65
C CYS A 72 -13.54 1.03 3.96
N GLY A 73 -13.66 -0.16 4.56
CA GLY A 73 -14.45 -1.28 4.03
C GLY A 73 -15.97 -1.04 4.04
N GLN A 74 -16.46 -0.11 4.85
CA GLN A 74 -17.89 0.24 4.90
C GLN A 74 -18.32 1.22 3.82
N GLY A 75 -17.39 1.86 3.12
CA GLY A 75 -17.69 2.82 2.05
C GLY A 75 -17.81 2.17 0.67
N ASN A 76 -18.44 2.87 -0.28
CA ASN A 76 -18.55 2.42 -1.68
C ASN A 76 -17.19 2.32 -2.40
N SER A 77 -16.16 3.00 -1.90
CA SER A 77 -14.78 2.84 -2.38
C SER A 77 -13.83 2.97 -1.20
N PHE A 78 -13.11 1.89 -0.96
CA PHE A 78 -12.09 1.75 0.06
C PHE A 78 -10.99 2.81 -0.13
N SER A 79 -10.45 2.93 -1.35
CA SER A 79 -9.37 3.85 -1.64
C SER A 79 -9.80 5.31 -1.45
N LYS A 80 -10.99 5.71 -1.90
CA LYS A 80 -11.51 7.07 -1.68
C LYS A 80 -11.66 7.39 -0.19
N LYS A 81 -12.25 6.49 0.61
CA LYS A 81 -12.38 6.66 2.06
C LYS A 81 -11.00 6.77 2.74
N PHE A 82 -10.07 5.88 2.40
CA PHE A 82 -8.71 5.87 2.95
C PHE A 82 -8.00 7.20 2.76
N PHE A 83 -7.91 7.69 1.51
CA PHE A 83 -7.24 8.96 1.22
C PHE A 83 -8.01 10.16 1.79
N GLY A 84 -9.35 10.12 1.82
CA GLY A 84 -10.20 11.16 2.40
C GLY A 84 -9.94 11.34 3.90
N ILE A 85 -9.99 10.26 4.67
CA ILE A 85 -9.76 10.30 6.13
C ILE A 85 -8.36 10.83 6.44
N LEU A 86 -7.32 10.30 5.76
CA LEU A 86 -5.94 10.75 6.01
C LEU A 86 -5.72 12.22 5.62
N LYS A 87 -6.43 12.74 4.61
CA LYS A 87 -6.40 14.16 4.26
C LYS A 87 -7.05 15.01 5.35
N SER A 88 -8.22 14.62 5.86
CA SER A 88 -8.92 15.34 6.93
C SER A 88 -8.12 15.40 8.23
N VAL A 89 -7.42 14.31 8.58
CA VAL A 89 -6.53 14.28 9.76
C VAL A 89 -5.38 15.29 9.61
N ARG A 90 -4.82 15.45 8.41
CA ARG A 90 -3.73 16.41 8.17
C ARG A 90 -4.18 17.88 8.20
N VAL A 91 -5.45 18.16 7.91
CA VAL A 91 -5.98 19.54 7.84
C VAL A 91 -6.32 20.09 9.23
N LYS A 92 -6.50 19.26 10.26
CA LYS A 92 -6.71 19.70 11.65
C LYS A 92 -5.41 20.17 12.34
N LYS A 93 -4.61 20.98 11.66
CA LYS A 93 -3.37 21.54 12.20
C LYS A 93 -3.53 23.03 12.48
#